data_AF-A0A1G4QRZ4-F1
#
_entry.id   AF-A0A1G4QRZ4-F1
#
_cell.length_a   1.000
_cell.length_b   1.000
_cell.length_c   1.000
_cell.angle_alpha   90.00
_cell.angle_beta   90.00
_cell.angle_gamma   90.00
#
_symmetry.space_group_name_H-M   'P 1'
#
loop_
_entity.id
_entity.type
_entity.pdbx_description
1 polymer ?
#
loop_
_entity_poly.entity_id
_entity_poly.type
_entity_poly.pdbx_seq_one_letter_code
_entity_poly.pdbx_strand_id
1 'polypeptide(L)'
;MADFIFLMHDTPNETPNQTSGWPAYLDGLARGGHLRGGSAIGSGAAFRKNGAASSITAHLTGFIRIEADSLAAAQTLLAGNPVYEAGGIVEIRELPETD
;
A
#
# COMPACT_ATOMS: atom_id res chain seq x y z
N MET A 1 18.16 5.90 -1.74
CA MET A 1 16.92 5.14 -2.03
C MET A 1 15.75 6.03 -1.68
N ALA A 2 14.61 5.87 -2.34
CA ALA A 2 13.41 6.66 -2.10
C ALA A 2 12.35 5.82 -1.39
N ASP A 3 11.57 6.48 -0.53
CA ASP A 3 10.41 5.86 0.09
C ASP A 3 9.23 5.83 -0.90
N PHE A 4 8.54 4.71 -0.94
CA PHE A 4 7.29 4.55 -1.67
C PHE A 4 6.21 4.01 -0.74
N ILE A 5 4.96 4.35 -1.06
CA ILE A 5 3.79 3.74 -0.45
C ILE A 5 2.99 2.98 -1.50
N PHE A 6 2.67 1.73 -1.18
CA PHE A 6 1.68 0.92 -1.88
C PHE A 6 0.35 1.11 -1.18
N LEU A 7 -0.68 1.47 -1.92
CA LEU A 7 -2.04 1.65 -1.45
C LEU A 7 -2.92 0.61 -2.12
N MET A 8 -3.53 -0.27 -1.33
CA MET A 8 -4.41 -1.32 -1.84
C MET A 8 -5.82 -0.78 -1.95
N HIS A 9 -6.42 -0.92 -3.14
CA HIS A 9 -7.79 -0.49 -3.40
C HIS A 9 -8.77 -1.65 -3.13
N ASP A 10 -9.95 -1.32 -2.63
CA ASP A 10 -11.10 -2.21 -2.58
C ASP A 10 -11.56 -2.48 -4.01
N THR A 11 -11.58 -3.74 -4.40
CA THR A 11 -11.98 -4.16 -5.75
C THR A 11 -13.23 -5.02 -5.64
N PRO A 12 -14.40 -4.52 -6.07
CA PRO A 12 -15.65 -5.26 -5.95
C PRO A 12 -15.55 -6.59 -6.71
N ASN A 13 -15.98 -7.67 -6.05
CA ASN A 13 -15.97 -9.07 -6.53
C ASN A 13 -14.62 -9.80 -6.48
N GLU A 14 -13.57 -9.15 -5.99
CA GLU A 14 -12.30 -9.78 -5.69
C GLU A 14 -12.15 -9.79 -4.17
N THR A 15 -12.59 -10.88 -3.55
CA THR A 15 -12.09 -11.23 -2.22
C THR A 15 -10.88 -12.11 -2.42
N PRO A 16 -9.64 -11.57 -2.39
CA PRO A 16 -8.52 -12.40 -2.00
C PRO A 16 -8.95 -13.14 -0.74
N ASN A 17 -8.67 -14.43 -0.64
CA ASN A 17 -8.73 -15.10 0.65
C ASN A 17 -7.79 -14.28 1.57
N GLN A 18 -8.37 -13.39 2.40
CA GLN A 18 -7.70 -12.17 2.92
C GLN A 18 -6.49 -12.46 3.82
N THR A 19 -6.18 -13.73 4.05
CA THR A 19 -5.15 -14.22 4.96
C THR A 19 -4.09 -15.11 4.30
N SER A 20 -4.26 -15.58 3.05
CA SER A 20 -3.23 -16.40 2.40
C SER A 20 -2.25 -15.52 1.62
N GLY A 21 -0.96 -15.59 1.96
CA GLY A 21 0.13 -14.95 1.20
C GLY A 21 0.74 -13.70 1.83
N TRP A 22 0.01 -12.97 2.69
CA TRP A 22 0.54 -11.79 3.36
C TRP A 22 1.82 -12.04 4.16
N PRO A 23 1.90 -13.07 5.04
CA PRO A 23 3.14 -13.33 5.78
C PRO A 23 4.34 -13.57 4.87
N ALA A 24 4.19 -14.42 3.84
CA ALA A 24 5.27 -14.73 2.92
C ALA A 24 5.73 -13.51 2.09
N TYR A 25 4.79 -12.68 1.65
CA TYR A 25 5.09 -11.46 0.91
C TYR A 25 5.84 -10.44 1.78
N LEU A 26 5.34 -10.16 2.99
CA LEU A 26 5.96 -9.23 3.92
C LEU A 26 7.34 -9.72 4.36
N ASP A 27 7.50 -11.03 4.61
CA ASP A 27 8.79 -11.63 4.91
C ASP A 27 9.78 -11.49 3.74
N GLY A 28 9.29 -11.61 2.49
CA GLY A 28 10.08 -11.37 1.29
C GLY A 28 10.60 -9.93 1.21
N LEU A 29 9.72 -8.95 1.42
CA LEU A 29 10.10 -7.53 1.45
C LEU A 29 11.09 -7.21 2.60
N ALA A 30 10.86 -7.80 3.77
CA ALA A 30 11.72 -7.60 4.94
C ALA A 30 13.12 -8.21 4.72
N ARG A 31 13.19 -9.45 4.22
CA ARG A 31 14.47 -10.10 3.87
C ARG A 31 15.23 -9.36 2.77
N GLY A 32 14.52 -8.73 1.83
CA GLY A 32 15.10 -7.87 0.80
C GLY A 32 15.54 -6.50 1.31
N GLY A 33 15.26 -6.15 2.57
CA GLY A 33 15.60 -4.85 3.14
C GLY A 33 14.70 -3.70 2.67
N HIS A 34 13.58 -4.01 2.00
CA HIS A 34 12.67 -3.01 1.42
C HIS A 34 11.57 -2.57 2.39
N LEU A 35 11.10 -3.44 3.29
CA LEU A 35 9.94 -3.14 4.13
C LEU A 35 10.24 -2.01 5.14
N ARG A 36 9.36 -1.01 5.20
CA ARG A 36 9.42 0.11 6.18
C ARG A 36 8.18 0.17 7.09
N GLY A 37 7.14 -0.61 6.78
CA GLY A 37 5.95 -0.76 7.61
C GLY A 37 4.69 -0.98 6.77
N GLY A 38 3.55 -1.17 7.42
CA GLY A 38 2.29 -1.35 6.72
C GLY A 38 1.15 -1.68 7.68
N SER A 39 -0.08 -1.54 7.21
CA SER A 39 -1.26 -1.93 7.96
C SER A 39 -2.48 -2.07 7.06
N ALA A 40 -3.49 -2.78 7.54
CA ALA A 40 -4.85 -2.64 7.02
C ALA A 40 -5.40 -1.24 7.39
N ILE A 41 -6.23 -0.68 6.52
CA ILE A 41 -6.90 0.60 6.76
C ILE A 41 -8.34 0.31 7.17
N GLY A 42 -8.73 0.82 8.34
CA GLY A 42 -10.10 0.73 8.85
C GLY A 42 -10.95 1.94 8.51
N SER A 43 -12.13 2.03 9.14
CA SER A 43 -12.99 3.21 9.07
C SER A 43 -12.27 4.47 9.56
N GLY A 44 -12.68 5.65 9.06
CA GLY A 44 -12.10 6.92 9.49
C GLY A 44 -12.98 8.14 9.22
N ALA A 45 -12.43 9.32 9.49
CA ALA A 45 -13.04 10.62 9.22
C ALA A 45 -11.96 11.60 8.74
N ALA A 46 -12.37 12.58 7.93
CA ALA A 46 -11.51 13.64 7.45
C ALA A 46 -11.75 14.93 8.26
N PHE A 47 -10.67 15.60 8.63
CA PHE A 47 -10.71 16.80 9.46
C PHE A 47 -9.96 17.94 8.77
N ARG A 48 -10.50 19.16 8.89
CA ARG A 48 -9.86 20.40 8.43
C ARG A 48 -9.98 21.45 9.52
N LYS A 49 -8.91 22.20 9.78
CA LYS A 49 -8.89 23.24 10.82
C LYS A 49 -9.97 24.30 10.62
N ASN A 50 -10.15 24.74 9.37
CA ASN A 50 -11.12 25.74 8.97
C ASN A 50 -11.84 25.30 7.69
N GLY A 51 -13.15 25.46 7.64
CA GLY A 51 -13.98 25.11 6.49
C GLY A 51 -14.26 23.62 6.35
N ALA A 52 -14.90 23.23 5.25
CA ALA A 52 -15.26 21.84 4.99
C ALA A 52 -14.02 20.98 4.69
N ALA A 53 -13.97 19.80 5.31
CA ALA A 53 -13.06 18.74 4.93
C ALA A 53 -13.61 17.99 3.71
N SER A 54 -12.72 17.48 2.86
CA SER A 54 -13.09 16.54 1.80
C SER A 54 -13.56 15.22 2.40
N SER A 55 -14.23 14.39 1.60
CA SER A 55 -14.52 13.00 1.98
C SER A 55 -13.24 12.20 2.17
N ILE A 56 -13.31 11.16 3.01
CA ILE A 56 -12.25 10.16 3.10
C ILE A 56 -12.10 9.39 1.77
N THR A 57 -10.92 8.83 1.53
CA THR A 57 -10.70 7.88 0.43
C THR A 57 -11.19 6.49 0.85
N ALA A 58 -12.51 6.28 0.80
CA ALA A 58 -13.16 5.09 1.37
C ALA A 58 -12.76 3.76 0.73
N HIS A 59 -12.22 3.77 -0.50
CA HIS A 59 -11.83 2.56 -1.22
C HIS A 59 -10.41 2.07 -0.87
N LEU A 60 -9.66 2.72 0.04
CA LEU A 60 -8.35 2.22 0.43
C LEU A 60 -8.47 1.24 1.59
N THR A 61 -7.96 0.02 1.41
CA THR A 61 -8.13 -1.09 2.37
C THR A 61 -6.85 -1.43 3.12
N GLY A 62 -5.70 -0.93 2.68
CA GLY A 62 -4.43 -1.10 3.37
C GLY A 62 -3.30 -0.32 2.71
N PHE A 63 -2.16 -0.29 3.39
CA PHE A 63 -0.94 0.28 2.83
C PHE A 63 0.30 -0.51 3.24
N ILE A 64 1.35 -0.39 2.43
CA ILE A 64 2.71 -0.83 2.75
C ILE A 64 3.66 0.31 2.39
N ARG A 65 4.58 0.65 3.30
CA ARG A 65 5.72 1.50 3.02
C ARG A 65 6.92 0.63 2.68
N ILE A 66 7.58 0.96 1.58
CA ILE A 66 8.81 0.33 1.16
C ILE A 66 9.86 1.38 0.81
N GLU A 67 11.11 0.94 0.75
CA GLU A 67 12.22 1.72 0.20
C GLU A 67 12.79 1.00 -1.02
N ALA A 68 13.01 1.74 -2.11
CA ALA A 68 13.54 1.20 -3.36
C ALA A 68 14.38 2.24 -4.11
N ASP A 69 15.16 1.82 -5.10
CA ASP A 69 16.04 2.71 -5.86
C ASP A 69 15.30 3.64 -6.84
N SER A 70 14.09 3.25 -7.26
CA SER A 70 13.27 3.99 -8.22
C SER A 70 11.83 3.49 -8.21
N LEU A 71 10.93 4.21 -8.87
CA LEU A 71 9.55 3.74 -9.09
C LEU A 71 9.52 2.40 -9.86
N ALA A 72 10.42 2.20 -10.83
CA ALA A 72 10.51 0.95 -11.56
C ALA A 72 10.95 -0.21 -10.64
N ALA A 73 11.92 0.04 -9.75
CA ALA A 73 12.32 -0.95 -8.74
C ALA A 73 11.20 -1.22 -7.72
N ALA A 74 10.43 -0.20 -7.33
CA ALA A 74 9.26 -0.38 -6.49
C ALA A 74 8.20 -1.26 -7.19
N GLN A 75 7.94 -1.06 -8.49
CA GLN A 75 6.99 -1.88 -9.26
C GLN A 75 7.34 -3.36 -9.28
N THR A 76 8.63 -3.74 -9.33
CA THR A 76 9.01 -5.16 -9.31
C THR A 76 8.67 -5.84 -7.98
N LEU A 77 8.59 -5.07 -6.89
CA LEU A 77 8.20 -5.54 -5.56
C LEU A 77 6.69 -5.77 -5.42
N LEU A 78 5.88 -5.54 -6.45
CA LEU A 78 4.49 -5.99 -6.52
C LEU A 78 4.38 -7.52 -6.63
N ALA A 79 5.40 -8.20 -7.15
CA ALA A 79 5.39 -9.65 -7.28
C ALA A 79 5.20 -10.32 -5.91
N GLY A 80 4.16 -11.15 -5.80
CA GLY A 80 3.75 -11.81 -4.56
C GLY A 80 2.84 -10.98 -3.66
N ASN A 81 2.52 -9.72 -4.00
CA ASN A 81 1.53 -8.94 -3.27
C ASN A 81 0.14 -9.57 -3.43
N PRO A 82 -0.54 -10.02 -2.35
CA PRO A 82 -1.79 -10.78 -2.48
C PRO A 82 -2.93 -10.04 -3.20
N VAL A 83 -2.96 -8.70 -3.16
CA VAL A 83 -3.98 -7.90 -3.87
C VAL A 83 -3.66 -7.87 -5.37
N TYR A 84 -2.39 -7.61 -5.71
CA TYR A 84 -1.94 -7.58 -7.09
C TYR A 84 -2.09 -8.94 -7.79
N GLU A 85 -1.67 -10.02 -7.12
CA GLU A 85 -1.77 -11.40 -7.63
C GLU A 85 -3.23 -11.86 -7.80
N ALA A 86 -4.17 -11.25 -7.09
CA ALA A 86 -5.60 -11.54 -7.21
C ALA A 86 -6.30 -10.75 -8.34
N GLY A 87 -5.57 -9.90 -9.09
CA GLY A 87 -6.15 -9.02 -10.12
C GLY A 87 -6.55 -7.63 -9.64
N GLY A 88 -6.38 -7.35 -8.34
CA GLY A 88 -6.75 -6.09 -7.72
C GLY A 88 -5.79 -4.95 -8.04
N ILE A 89 -6.15 -3.76 -7.55
CA ILE A 89 -5.40 -2.53 -7.81
C ILE A 89 -4.47 -2.20 -6.63
N VAL A 90 -3.18 -2.08 -6.93
CA VAL A 90 -2.16 -1.51 -6.02
C VAL A 90 -1.62 -0.23 -6.64
N GLU A 91 -1.87 0.89 -5.96
CA GLU A 91 -1.35 2.18 -6.34
C GLU A 91 0.01 2.44 -5.68
N ILE A 92 1.01 2.86 -6.46
CA ILE A 92 2.34 3.21 -5.95
C ILE A 92 2.53 4.72 -6.02
N ARG A 93 2.89 5.34 -4.89
CA ARG A 93 3.30 6.74 -4.82
C ARG A 93 4.68 6.86 -4.20
N GLU A 94 5.50 7.75 -4.74
CA GLU A 94 6.72 8.20 -4.08
C GLU A 94 6.35 9.05 -2.85
N LEU A 95 7.17 8.96 -1.80
CA LEU A 95 7.09 9.78 -0.59
C LEU A 95 8.35 10.66 -0.52
N PRO A 96 8.35 11.83 -1.19
CA PRO A 96 9.49 12.74 -1.14
C PRO A 96 9.71 13.25 0.29
N GLU A 97 10.97 13.28 0.72
CA GLU A 97 11.34 14.06 1.89
C GLU A 97 11.16 15.55 1.55
N THR A 98 10.45 16.27 2.41
CA THR A 98 10.37 17.74 2.35
C THR A 98 11.13 18.30 3.53
N ASP A 99 12.12 19.16 3.25
CA ASP A 99 12.84 19.95 4.26
C ASP A 99 11.90 20.85 5.08
#